data_AF-A0A167Q5T2-F1
#
_entry.id   AF-A0A167Q5T2-F1
#
_cell.length_a   1.000
_cell.length_b   1.000
_cell.length_c   1.000
_cell.angle_alpha   90.00
_cell.angle_beta   90.00
_cell.angle_gamma   90.00
#
_symmetry.space_group_name_H-M   'P 1'
#
loop_
_entity.id
_entity.type
_entity.pdbx_description
1 polymer ?
#
loop_
_entity_poly.entity_id
_entity_poly.type
_entity_poly.pdbx_seq_one_letter_code
_entity_poly.pdbx_strand_id
1 'polypeptide(L)'
;MRPTVRRLLPTRFDVKPIKYNYLPAGFTYRPWVMPLALWGVAAGTFVSLLMSATPIFQHDVLFKVPGLKAFYEDTTPASDKPF
;
A
#
# COMPACT_ATOMS: atom_id res chain seq x y z
N MET A 1 22.75 34.94 46.83
CA MET A 1 22.25 34.48 45.51
C MET A 1 22.71 33.04 45.30
N ARG A 2 21.80 32.08 45.12
CA ARG A 2 22.14 30.67 44.80
C ARG A 2 21.71 30.37 43.36
N PRO A 3 22.55 29.81 42.49
CA PRO A 3 22.15 29.45 41.14
C PRO A 3 21.27 28.20 41.19
N THR A 4 20.06 28.31 40.63
CA THR A 4 19.04 27.25 40.61
C THR A 4 19.41 26.18 39.58
N VAL A 5 19.76 24.98 40.06
CA VAL A 5 20.12 23.77 39.29
C VAL A 5 18.89 23.12 38.65
N ARG A 6 18.10 23.88 37.86
CA ARG A 6 16.82 23.41 37.30
C ARG A 6 16.79 23.48 35.78
N ARG A 7 17.80 22.92 35.11
CA ARG A 7 17.73 22.66 33.66
C ARG A 7 18.77 21.66 33.12
N LEU A 8 18.90 20.49 33.74
CA LEU A 8 19.79 19.42 33.27
C LEU A 8 19.07 18.23 32.61
N LEU A 9 17.75 18.29 32.45
CA LEU A 9 17.01 17.23 31.76
C LEU A 9 16.72 17.65 30.32
N PRO A 10 17.17 16.89 29.29
CA PRO A 10 16.83 17.17 27.91
C PRO A 10 15.32 16.92 27.72
N THR A 11 14.53 18.00 27.64
CA THR A 11 13.09 17.93 27.36
C THR A 11 12.79 17.60 25.89
N ARG A 12 13.80 17.29 25.10
CA ARG A 12 13.73 16.90 23.70
C ARG A 12 14.99 16.12 23.39
N PHE A 13 14.86 15.02 22.64
CA PHE A 13 15.99 14.46 21.91
C PHE A 13 16.42 15.51 20.87
N ASP A 14 17.25 16.45 21.29
CA ASP A 14 17.96 17.36 20.41
C ASP A 14 19.08 16.57 19.73
N VAL A 15 18.66 15.67 18.83
CA VAL A 15 19.58 14.92 17.98
C VAL A 15 20.14 15.94 16.99
N LYS A 16 21.34 16.47 17.30
CA LYS A 16 22.07 17.30 16.36
C LYS A 16 22.25 16.51 15.06
N PRO A 17 21.89 17.06 13.90
CA PRO A 17 22.05 16.35 12.64
C PRO A 17 23.53 16.00 12.46
N ILE A 18 23.81 14.71 12.37
CA ILE A 18 25.15 14.19 12.05
C ILE A 18 25.47 14.58 10.61
N LYS A 19 26.72 14.98 10.34
CA LYS A 19 27.22 15.47 9.05
C LYS A 19 26.99 14.51 7.87
N TYR A 20 26.64 13.25 8.14
CA TYR A 20 26.38 12.16 7.19
C TYR A 20 24.91 11.78 7.06
N ASN A 21 23.96 12.60 7.56
CA ASN A 21 22.56 12.40 7.20
C ASN A 21 22.38 12.70 5.70
N TYR A 22 22.44 11.65 4.87
CA TYR A 22 22.18 11.73 3.43
C TYR A 22 20.72 12.07 3.11
N LEU A 23 19.84 11.96 4.10
CA LEU A 23 18.49 12.48 4.01
C LEU A 23 18.58 14.00 4.20
N PRO A 24 18.30 14.80 3.16
CA PRO A 24 18.28 16.25 3.30
C PRO A 24 17.32 16.61 4.43
N ALA A 25 17.62 17.65 5.21
CA ALA A 25 16.87 18.06 6.41
C ALA A 25 15.38 18.45 6.17
N GLY A 26 14.81 18.12 5.01
CA GLY A 26 13.41 18.28 4.63
C GLY A 26 12.87 17.17 3.71
N PHE A 27 13.47 15.96 3.70
CA PHE A 27 12.90 14.85 2.92
C PHE A 27 11.47 14.57 3.40
N THR A 28 10.50 14.88 2.54
CA THR A 28 9.08 14.71 2.80
C THR A 28 8.53 13.76 1.75
N TYR A 29 7.91 12.65 2.16
CA TYR A 29 7.35 11.64 1.25
C TYR A 29 6.04 12.08 0.58
N ARG A 30 5.42 13.19 1.04
CA ARG A 30 4.15 13.73 0.53
C ARG A 30 4.09 13.91 -1.00
N PRO A 31 5.12 14.42 -1.69
CA PRO A 31 5.08 14.56 -3.15
C PRO A 31 5.01 13.22 -3.89
N TRP A 32 5.46 12.13 -3.26
CA TRP A 32 5.48 10.79 -3.84
C TRP A 32 4.21 10.00 -3.55
N VAL A 33 3.35 10.46 -2.64
CA VAL A 33 2.10 9.75 -2.28
C VAL A 33 1.24 9.53 -3.51
N MET A 34 1.00 10.58 -4.31
CA MET A 34 0.15 10.43 -5.49
C MET A 34 0.76 9.59 -6.62
N PRO A 35 2.02 9.82 -7.01
CA PRO A 35 2.69 8.94 -7.97
C PRO A 35 2.73 7.48 -7.53
N LEU A 36 3.04 7.19 -6.26
CA LEU A 36 3.07 5.81 -5.75
C LEU A 36 1.67 5.18 -5.73
N ALA A 37 0.63 5.94 -5.41
CA ALA A 37 -0.74 5.45 -5.51
C ALA A 37 -1.10 5.08 -6.96
N LEU A 38 -0.75 5.93 -7.94
CA LEU A 38 -0.95 5.65 -9.36
C LEU A 38 -0.20 4.39 -9.82
N TRP A 39 1.07 4.26 -9.42
CA TRP A 39 1.86 3.06 -9.71
C TRP A 39 1.28 1.81 -9.05
N GLY A 40 0.77 1.92 -7.83
CA GLY A 40 0.08 0.83 -7.14
C GLY A 40 -1.18 0.38 -7.89
N VAL A 41 -1.99 1.33 -8.38
CA VAL A 41 -3.17 1.03 -9.20
C VAL A 41 -2.76 0.35 -10.51
N ALA A 42 -1.75 0.88 -11.21
CA ALA A 42 -1.27 0.31 -12.48
C ALA A 42 -0.69 -1.11 -12.31
N ALA A 43 0.10 -1.34 -11.27
CA ALA A 43 0.62 -2.67 -10.96
C ALA A 43 -0.50 -3.63 -10.56
N GLY A 44 -1.44 -3.17 -9.74
CA GLY A 44 -2.60 -3.96 -9.32
C GLY A 44 -3.50 -4.37 -10.49
N THR A 45 -3.78 -3.46 -11.43
CA THR A 45 -4.54 -3.80 -12.65
C THR A 45 -3.77 -4.77 -13.54
N PHE A 46 -2.47 -4.57 -13.72
CA PHE A 46 -1.64 -5.49 -14.51
C PHE A 46 -1.65 -6.92 -13.94
N VAL A 47 -1.44 -7.07 -12.62
CA VAL A 47 -1.52 -8.38 -11.95
C VAL A 47 -2.93 -8.97 -12.07
N SER A 48 -3.97 -8.16 -11.92
CA SER A 48 -5.35 -8.60 -12.05
C SER A 48 -5.67 -9.15 -13.45
N LEU A 49 -5.08 -8.55 -14.50
CA LEU A 49 -5.20 -9.07 -15.87
C LEU A 49 -4.50 -10.42 -16.03
N LEU A 50 -3.27 -10.53 -15.54
CA LEU A 50 -2.50 -11.78 -15.62
C LEU A 50 -3.16 -12.93 -14.84
N MET A 51 -3.70 -12.63 -13.66
CA MET A 51 -4.37 -13.61 -12.80
C MET A 51 -5.86 -13.80 -13.10
N SER A 52 -6.39 -13.14 -14.13
CA SER A 52 -7.83 -13.19 -14.43
C SER A 52 -8.35 -14.60 -14.72
N ALA A 53 -7.51 -15.52 -15.18
CA ALA A 53 -7.87 -16.91 -15.47
C ALA A 53 -7.73 -17.85 -14.25
N THR A 54 -7.11 -17.42 -13.16
CA THR A 54 -6.94 -18.28 -11.98
C THR A 54 -8.22 -18.32 -11.13
N PRO A 55 -8.83 -19.50 -10.90
CA PRO A 55 -10.14 -19.59 -10.23
C PRO A 55 -10.16 -19.02 -8.81
N ILE A 56 -9.07 -19.22 -8.06
CA ILE A 56 -8.95 -18.67 -6.70
C ILE A 56 -8.95 -17.14 -6.69
N PHE A 57 -8.28 -16.52 -7.68
CA PHE A 57 -8.24 -15.06 -7.80
C PHE A 57 -9.59 -14.49 -8.25
N GLN A 58 -10.29 -15.19 -9.14
CA GLN A 58 -11.65 -14.81 -9.54
C GLN A 58 -12.60 -14.77 -8.33
N HIS A 59 -12.63 -15.84 -7.53
CA HIS A 59 -13.50 -15.94 -6.36
C HIS A 59 -13.14 -14.93 -5.25
N ASP A 60 -11.85 -14.76 -4.96
CA ASP A 60 -11.42 -13.94 -3.82
C ASP A 60 -11.33 -12.45 -4.11
N VAL A 61 -11.09 -12.07 -5.38
CA VAL A 61 -10.88 -10.68 -5.78
C VAL A 61 -11.96 -10.23 -6.76
N LEU A 62 -12.05 -10.86 -7.94
CA LEU A 62 -12.85 -10.33 -9.04
C LEU A 62 -14.37 -10.39 -8.77
N PHE A 63 -14.86 -11.40 -8.05
CA PHE A 63 -16.27 -11.50 -7.66
C PHE A 63 -16.70 -10.45 -6.63
N LYS A 64 -15.75 -9.89 -5.87
CA LYS A 64 -16.02 -8.83 -4.89
C LYS A 64 -16.06 -7.45 -5.53
N VAL A 65 -15.59 -7.32 -6.77
CA VAL A 65 -15.68 -6.07 -7.52
C VAL A 65 -17.12 -5.89 -8.03
N PRO A 66 -17.83 -4.80 -7.64
CA PRO A 66 -19.20 -4.57 -8.08
C PRO A 66 -19.29 -4.53 -9.61
N GLY A 67 -20.22 -5.30 -10.17
CA GLY A 67 -20.45 -5.38 -11.62
C GLY A 67 -19.56 -6.36 -12.39
N LEU A 68 -18.47 -6.88 -11.80
CA LEU A 68 -17.58 -7.84 -12.49
C LEU A 68 -17.97 -9.30 -12.28
N LYS A 69 -18.69 -9.64 -11.21
CA LYS A 69 -19.06 -11.03 -10.86
C LYS A 69 -19.72 -11.77 -12.02
N ALA A 70 -20.71 -11.16 -12.65
CA ALA A 70 -21.49 -11.78 -13.73
C ALA A 70 -20.66 -12.12 -14.98
N PHE A 71 -19.51 -11.46 -15.19
CA PHE A 71 -18.63 -11.74 -16.32
C PHE A 71 -17.77 -12.99 -16.11
N TYR A 72 -17.38 -13.26 -14.87
CA TYR A 72 -16.47 -14.35 -14.51
C TYR A 72 -17.20 -15.57 -13.91
N GLU A 73 -18.48 -15.45 -13.59
CA GLU A 73 -19.28 -16.54 -13.04
C GLU A 73 -19.68 -17.54 -14.13
N ASP A 74 -19.30 -18.80 -13.93
CA ASP A 74 -19.70 -19.89 -14.81
C ASP A 74 -21.15 -20.31 -14.51
N THR A 75 -22.07 -19.94 -15.40
CA THR A 75 -23.49 -20.28 -15.31
C THR A 75 -23.85 -21.60 -15.97
N THR A 76 -22.85 -22.38 -16.44
CA THR A 76 -23.09 -23.67 -17.10
C THR A 76 -23.68 -24.66 -16.09
N PRO A 77 -24.82 -25.30 -16.39
CA PRO A 77 -25.46 -26.24 -15.49
C PRO A 77 -24.56 -27.45 -15.23
N ALA A 78 -24.64 -28.01 -14.02
CA ALA A 78 -23.80 -29.13 -13.61
C ALA A 78 -24.01 -30.39 -14.47
N SER A 79 -25.16 -30.54 -15.12
CA SER A 79 -25.44 -31.65 -16.05
C SER A 79 -24.59 -31.62 -17.31
N ASP A 80 -24.15 -30.44 -17.75
CA ASP A 80 -23.39 -30.25 -18.99
C ASP A 80 -21.87 -30.29 -18.76
N LYS A 81 -21.46 -30.36 -17.49
CA LYS A 81 -20.05 -30.48 -17.11
C LYS A 81 -19.66 -31.96 -17.13
N PRO A 82 -18.63 -32.35 -17.92
CA PRO A 82 -18.19 -33.74 -17.99
C PRO A 82 -17.52 -34.26 -16.70
N PHE A 83 -17.24 -33.37 -15.75
CA PHE A 83 -16.63 -33.63 -14.44
C PHE A 83 -17.08 -32.59 -13.42
#